data_AF-A0A933GNC4-F1
#
_entry.id   AF-A0A933GNC4-F1
#
_cell.length_a   1.000
_cell.length_b   1.000
_cell.length_c   1.000
_cell.angle_alpha   90.00
_cell.angle_beta   90.00
_cell.angle_gamma   90.00
#
_symmetry.space_group_name_H-M   'P 1'
#
loop_
_entity.id
_entity.type
_entity.pdbx_description
1 polymer ?
#
loop_
_entity_poly.entity_id
_entity_poly.type
_entity_poly.pdbx_seq_one_letter_code
_entity_poly.pdbx_strand_id
1 'polypeptide(L)'
;MMPRRGFASVTAIGLAGLLAAGAMAAEQDAPSSFSVEDGMSVTLDYTLTADGKTVESTSGQGPLQYVHGRGQIIAALERALAGLHAGDEKEVTISPEQGYGQYNPSLVMEVEKRDLPVGLQPKPGLVFRYADEQGRSIRATVKQIKKTTVILDGNHPLSGKTLNFKIKIVGIEPAPPPAA
;
A
#
# COMPACT_ATOMS: atom_id res chain seq x y z
N MET A 1 59.72 -41.38 40.49
CA MET A 1 59.60 -41.81 41.90
C MET A 1 58.33 -41.16 42.47
N MET A 2 57.23 -41.94 42.50
CA MET A 2 55.97 -41.91 43.32
C MET A 2 55.33 -40.58 43.86
N PRO A 3 54.02 -40.57 44.26
CA PRO A 3 52.89 -41.45 43.89
C PRO A 3 51.48 -40.78 43.80
N ARG A 4 50.55 -41.52 43.15
CA ARG A 4 49.15 -41.88 43.52
C ARG A 4 48.15 -40.85 44.08
N ARG A 5 46.95 -40.86 43.48
CA ARG A 5 45.58 -41.10 44.04
C ARG A 5 44.57 -40.65 42.97
N GLY A 6 43.41 -41.23 42.71
CA GLY A 6 42.56 -42.20 43.40
C GLY A 6 41.21 -42.18 42.66
N PHE A 7 40.42 -43.24 42.83
CA PHE A 7 39.25 -43.67 42.07
C PHE A 7 37.96 -42.81 42.18
N ALA A 8 37.01 -43.19 41.32
CA ALA A 8 35.53 -43.21 41.47
C ALA A 8 34.80 -41.96 40.96
N SER A 9 34.10 -42.01 39.82
CA SER A 9 32.87 -42.77 39.48
C SER A 9 31.63 -42.24 40.20
N VAL A 10 30.76 -41.52 39.47
CA VAL A 10 29.30 -41.75 39.52
C VAL A 10 28.73 -41.51 38.12
N THR A 11 28.04 -42.54 37.64
CA THR A 11 27.28 -42.64 36.41
C THR A 11 25.95 -41.91 36.51
N ALA A 12 25.52 -41.24 35.44
CA ALA A 12 24.12 -41.17 35.09
C ALA A 12 23.98 -41.27 33.56
N ILE A 13 23.32 -42.34 33.14
CA ILE A 13 22.97 -42.67 31.76
C ILE A 13 21.80 -41.77 31.35
N GLY A 14 21.94 -41.08 30.23
CA GLY A 14 20.86 -40.36 29.55
C GLY A 14 21.12 -40.39 28.05
N LEU A 15 20.64 -41.44 27.41
CA LEU A 15 20.82 -41.78 26.01
C LEU A 15 20.10 -40.79 25.08
N ALA A 16 20.86 -40.29 24.09
CA ALA A 16 20.49 -39.92 22.72
C ALA A 16 19.09 -39.34 22.41
N GLY A 17 19.09 -38.08 21.95
CA GLY A 17 18.10 -37.51 21.05
C GLY A 17 18.78 -36.53 20.11
N LEU A 18 19.18 -37.02 18.94
CA LEU A 18 19.85 -36.29 17.86
C LEU A 18 18.82 -35.51 17.01
N LEU A 19 19.25 -34.37 16.45
CA LEU A 19 18.67 -33.58 15.33
C LEU A 19 17.49 -32.63 15.65
N ALA A 20 17.81 -31.34 15.70
CA ALA A 20 17.13 -30.37 14.84
C ALA A 20 18.04 -29.15 14.61
N ALA A 21 18.39 -28.95 13.34
CA ALA A 21 19.03 -27.77 12.83
C ALA A 21 18.00 -26.63 12.68
N GLY A 22 18.51 -25.39 12.77
CA GLY A 22 18.06 -24.33 11.88
C GLY A 22 17.01 -23.36 12.41
N ALA A 23 17.26 -22.11 12.03
CA ALA A 23 16.43 -20.92 12.11
C ALA A 23 16.37 -20.20 13.46
N MET A 24 17.14 -19.11 13.51
CA MET A 24 16.72 -17.88 14.20
C MET A 24 15.27 -17.58 13.82
N ALA A 25 14.34 -17.78 14.74
CA ALA A 25 13.05 -17.11 14.70
C ALA A 25 13.19 -15.90 15.62
N ALA A 26 13.02 -14.72 15.04
CA ALA A 26 13.06 -13.46 15.72
C ALA A 26 12.13 -13.48 16.94
N GLU A 27 12.69 -12.99 18.04
CA GLU A 27 11.98 -12.60 19.25
C GLU A 27 11.09 -11.38 18.95
N GLN A 28 10.03 -11.28 19.75
CA GLN A 28 9.12 -10.14 19.96
C GLN A 28 7.80 -10.17 19.17
N ASP A 29 6.78 -10.74 19.81
CA ASP A 29 5.38 -10.41 19.54
C ASP A 29 4.69 -10.11 20.88
N ALA A 30 4.92 -8.90 21.37
CA ALA A 30 4.00 -8.25 22.30
C ALA A 30 3.10 -7.39 21.41
N PRO A 31 1.75 -7.50 21.51
CA PRO A 31 0.88 -6.58 20.80
C PRO A 31 1.11 -5.19 21.37
N SER A 32 1.87 -4.38 20.63
CA SER A 32 2.06 -2.97 20.93
C SER A 32 0.68 -2.33 21.02
N SER A 33 0.34 -1.78 22.19
CA SER A 33 -0.95 -1.15 22.48
C SER A 33 -1.13 0.20 21.79
N PHE A 34 -0.51 0.39 20.62
CA PHE A 34 -0.68 1.58 19.81
C PHE A 34 -2.01 1.50 19.07
N SER A 35 -2.71 2.63 19.03
CA SER A 35 -3.89 2.82 18.19
C SER A 35 -3.52 3.72 17.01
N VAL A 36 -4.31 3.67 15.94
CA VAL A 36 -4.10 4.51 14.76
C VAL A 36 -4.43 5.96 15.13
N GLU A 37 -3.38 6.78 15.22
CA GLU A 37 -3.42 8.20 15.57
C GLU A 37 -2.44 9.01 14.71
N ASP A 38 -2.60 10.33 14.68
CA ASP A 38 -1.73 11.24 13.92
C ASP A 38 -0.26 11.06 14.31
N GLY A 39 0.60 10.92 13.30
CA GLY A 39 2.04 10.70 13.50
C GLY A 39 2.43 9.24 13.78
N MET A 40 1.50 8.29 13.69
CA MET A 40 1.81 6.86 13.67
C MET A 40 2.05 6.37 12.25
N SER A 41 3.06 5.51 12.09
CA SER A 41 3.27 4.69 10.90
C SER A 41 2.41 3.43 11.04
N VAL A 42 1.49 3.25 10.11
CA VAL A 42 0.52 2.17 10.11
C VAL A 42 0.82 1.26 8.93
N THR A 43 1.05 0.00 9.23
CA THR A 43 1.23 -1.08 8.27
C THR A 43 -0.10 -1.83 8.17
N LEU A 44 -0.69 -1.86 6.97
CA LEU A 44 -1.97 -2.51 6.74
C LEU A 44 -1.95 -3.36 5.48
N ASP A 45 -2.75 -4.41 5.51
CA ASP A 45 -3.16 -5.11 4.31
C ASP A 45 -4.52 -4.60 3.87
N TYR A 46 -4.69 -4.43 2.56
CA TYR A 46 -5.98 -4.07 2.02
C TYR A 46 -6.31 -4.76 0.71
N THR A 47 -7.61 -4.88 0.46
CA THR A 47 -8.16 -5.23 -0.85
C THR A 47 -9.18 -4.18 -1.25
N LEU A 48 -8.94 -3.53 -2.38
CA LEU A 48 -9.80 -2.54 -2.98
C LEU A 48 -10.65 -3.18 -4.08
N THR A 49 -11.96 -3.13 -3.90
CA THR A 49 -12.96 -3.56 -4.89
C THR A 49 -13.75 -2.36 -5.39
N ALA A 50 -13.88 -2.21 -6.71
CA ALA A 50 -14.75 -1.22 -7.34
C ALA A 50 -15.61 -1.90 -8.42
N ASP A 51 -16.89 -1.54 -8.51
CA ASP A 51 -17.85 -2.15 -9.46
C ASP A 51 -17.87 -3.70 -9.41
N GLY A 52 -17.71 -4.28 -8.21
CA GLY A 52 -17.69 -5.73 -8.00
C GLY A 52 -16.42 -6.44 -8.49
N LYS A 53 -15.37 -5.70 -8.88
CA LYS A 53 -14.08 -6.25 -9.29
C LYS A 53 -12.96 -5.76 -8.39
N THR A 54 -12.05 -6.66 -8.02
CA THR A 54 -10.81 -6.28 -7.33
C THR A 54 -9.97 -5.41 -8.27
N VAL A 55 -9.67 -4.20 -7.82
CA VAL A 55 -8.84 -3.23 -8.53
C VAL A 55 -7.40 -3.34 -8.06
N GLU A 56 -7.21 -3.42 -6.75
CA GLU A 56 -5.89 -3.41 -6.11
C GLU A 56 -5.94 -4.25 -4.84
N SER A 57 -4.81 -4.88 -4.49
CA SER A 57 -4.68 -5.65 -3.25
C SER A 57 -3.22 -5.71 -2.84
N THR A 58 -2.95 -5.64 -1.54
CA THR A 58 -1.62 -5.87 -0.96
C THR A 58 -1.28 -7.36 -0.88
N SER A 59 -2.27 -8.24 -1.08
CA SER A 59 -2.09 -9.68 -1.04
C SER A 59 -1.08 -10.14 -2.11
N GLY A 60 0.10 -10.56 -1.67
CA GLY A 60 1.20 -10.99 -2.54
C GLY A 60 2.16 -9.90 -3.00
N GLN A 61 1.90 -8.62 -2.65
CA GLN A 61 2.81 -7.50 -2.90
C GLN A 61 3.49 -6.98 -1.63
N GLY A 62 2.96 -7.36 -0.46
CA GLY A 62 3.40 -6.88 0.85
C GLY A 62 2.48 -5.78 1.38
N PRO A 63 2.46 -5.57 2.71
CA PRO A 63 1.54 -4.64 3.33
C PRO A 63 1.86 -3.19 2.93
N LEU A 64 0.82 -2.37 2.81
CA LEU A 64 0.96 -0.94 2.61
C LEU A 64 1.35 -0.27 3.92
N GLN A 65 2.44 0.49 3.91
CA GLN A 65 2.84 1.34 5.02
C GLN A 65 2.54 2.81 4.67
N TYR A 66 1.87 3.51 5.58
CA TYR A 66 1.62 4.95 5.47
C TYR A 66 1.70 5.61 6.84
N VAL A 67 1.88 6.93 6.86
CA VAL A 67 1.84 7.73 8.08
C VAL A 67 0.48 8.41 8.22
N HIS A 68 -0.21 8.13 9.32
CA HIS A 68 -1.50 8.70 9.63
C HIS A 68 -1.39 10.20 9.95
N GLY A 69 -2.34 10.99 9.45
CA GLY A 69 -2.37 12.45 9.59
C GLY A 69 -1.53 13.19 8.55
N ARG A 70 -0.89 12.48 7.59
CA ARG A 70 -0.10 13.10 6.50
C ARG A 70 -0.84 13.16 5.16
N GLY A 71 -2.09 12.69 5.10
CA GLY A 71 -2.89 12.72 3.86
C GLY A 71 -2.27 11.90 2.72
N GLN A 72 -1.53 10.85 3.05
CA GLN A 72 -0.92 9.94 2.07
C GLN A 72 -1.95 9.00 1.42
N ILE A 73 -3.09 8.79 2.09
CA ILE A 73 -4.21 7.99 1.62
C ILE A 73 -5.48 8.87 1.53
N ILE A 74 -6.55 8.29 0.99
CA ILE A 74 -7.85 8.95 0.90
C ILE A 74 -8.29 9.43 2.30
N ALA A 75 -8.58 10.72 2.46
CA ALA A 75 -8.89 11.30 3.78
C ALA A 75 -10.08 10.63 4.49
N ALA A 76 -11.06 10.13 3.73
CA ALA A 76 -12.18 9.37 4.29
C ALA A 76 -11.77 7.97 4.77
N LEU A 77 -10.79 7.35 4.09
CA LEU A 77 -10.20 6.10 4.53
C LEU A 77 -9.37 6.29 5.79
N GLU A 78 -8.51 7.32 5.80
CA GLU A 78 -7.71 7.69 6.97
C GLU A 78 -8.60 7.89 8.20
N ARG A 79 -9.63 8.73 8.11
CA ARG A 79 -10.61 8.93 9.19
C ARG A 79 -11.31 7.65 9.63
N ALA A 80 -11.55 6.70 8.73
CA ALA A 80 -12.19 5.43 9.07
C ALA A 80 -11.25 4.47 9.82
N LEU A 81 -9.93 4.63 9.67
CA LEU A 81 -8.92 3.81 10.34
C LEU A 81 -8.51 4.33 11.71
N ALA A 82 -8.80 5.60 12.02
CA ALA A 82 -8.49 6.20 13.31
C ALA A 82 -9.06 5.38 14.49
N GLY A 83 -8.23 5.16 15.52
CA GLY A 83 -8.57 4.42 16.72
C GLY A 83 -8.59 2.89 16.60
N LEU A 84 -8.26 2.32 15.43
CA LEU A 84 -8.05 0.89 15.27
C LEU A 84 -6.71 0.45 15.88
N HIS A 85 -6.63 -0.83 16.26
CA HIS A 85 -5.42 -1.45 16.81
C HIS A 85 -4.83 -2.46 15.82
N ALA A 86 -3.59 -2.88 16.07
CA ALA A 86 -2.99 -3.97 15.31
C ALA A 86 -3.82 -5.26 15.46
N GLY A 87 -4.05 -5.94 14.34
CA GLY A 87 -4.93 -7.11 14.24
C GLY A 87 -6.38 -6.81 13.88
N ASP A 88 -6.84 -5.55 14.00
CA ASP A 88 -8.21 -5.17 13.66
C ASP A 88 -8.45 -5.26 12.15
N GLU A 89 -9.64 -5.77 11.80
CA GLU A 89 -10.14 -5.81 10.42
C GLU A 89 -11.35 -4.89 10.28
N LYS A 90 -11.39 -4.12 9.19
CA LYS A 90 -12.49 -3.19 8.91
C LYS A 90 -12.80 -3.12 7.43
N GLU A 91 -14.09 -3.17 7.12
CA GLU A 91 -14.58 -2.87 5.79
C GLU A 91 -15.07 -1.42 5.72
N VAL A 92 -14.56 -0.66 4.76
CA VAL A 92 -14.87 0.76 4.57
C VAL A 92 -15.36 0.96 3.14
N THR A 93 -16.58 1.48 3.01
CA THR A 93 -17.13 1.90 1.71
C THR A 93 -16.95 3.39 1.54
N ILE A 94 -16.25 3.80 0.49
CA ILE A 94 -15.97 5.19 0.16
C ILE A 94 -16.73 5.56 -1.11
N SER A 95 -17.62 6.54 -0.99
CA SER A 95 -18.32 7.13 -2.14
C SER A 95 -17.33 7.83 -3.08
N PRO A 96 -17.67 8.02 -4.38
CA PRO A 96 -16.78 8.70 -5.31
C PRO A 96 -16.31 10.07 -4.80
N GLU A 97 -17.22 10.86 -4.21
CA GLU A 97 -16.94 12.20 -3.66
C GLU A 97 -15.92 12.20 -2.53
N GLN A 98 -15.88 11.14 -1.75
CA GLN A 98 -14.96 10.98 -0.62
C GLN A 98 -13.66 10.27 -1.00
N GLY A 99 -13.61 9.66 -2.19
CA GLY A 99 -12.47 8.93 -2.74
C GLY A 99 -11.69 9.76 -3.75
N TYR A 100 -11.74 9.35 -5.02
CA TYR A 100 -11.05 10.02 -6.13
C TYR A 100 -11.90 11.06 -6.87
N GLY A 101 -12.98 11.52 -6.25
CA GLY A 101 -13.94 12.46 -6.82
C GLY A 101 -14.91 11.83 -7.81
N GLN A 102 -15.92 12.62 -8.20
CA GLN A 102 -16.81 12.28 -9.30
C GLN A 102 -16.06 12.30 -10.64
N TYR A 103 -16.54 11.52 -11.61
CA TYR A 103 -16.04 11.63 -12.97
C TYR A 103 -16.36 13.03 -13.51
N ASN A 104 -15.32 13.79 -13.84
CA ASN A 104 -15.47 15.13 -14.35
C ASN A 104 -15.35 15.12 -15.88
N PRO A 105 -16.45 15.30 -16.63
CA PRO A 105 -16.40 15.35 -18.10
C PRO A 105 -15.59 16.54 -18.61
N SER A 106 -15.42 17.61 -17.83
CA SER A 106 -14.57 18.75 -18.20
C SER A 106 -13.07 18.43 -18.18
N LEU A 107 -12.65 17.32 -17.57
CA LEU A 107 -11.27 16.82 -17.66
C LEU A 107 -11.04 15.92 -18.89
N VAL A 108 -12.08 15.72 -19.70
CA VAL A 108 -11.98 15.05 -21.00
C VAL A 108 -11.73 16.11 -22.06
N MET A 109 -10.58 16.04 -22.71
CA MET A 109 -10.14 17.05 -23.67
C MET A 109 -9.84 16.43 -25.02
N GLU A 110 -10.20 17.13 -26.07
CA GLU A 110 -9.81 16.79 -27.44
C GLU A 110 -8.60 17.64 -27.82
N VAL A 111 -7.47 16.99 -28.08
CA VAL A 111 -6.22 17.64 -28.47
C VAL A 111 -5.83 17.23 -29.88
N GLU A 112 -5.14 18.10 -30.61
CA GLU A 112 -4.58 17.69 -31.90
C GLU A 112 -3.38 16.77 -31.69
N LYS A 113 -3.18 15.81 -32.61
CA LYS A 113 -2.04 14.89 -32.55
C LYS A 113 -0.68 15.62 -32.56
N ARG A 114 -0.62 16.81 -33.15
CA ARG A 114 0.59 17.64 -33.21
C ARG A 114 0.97 18.23 -31.84
N ASP A 115 0.00 18.39 -30.95
CA ASP A 115 0.20 18.97 -29.62
C ASP A 115 0.60 17.90 -28.58
N LEU A 116 0.59 16.62 -28.99
CA LEU A 116 1.10 15.53 -28.17
C LEU A 116 2.63 15.61 -28.07
N PRO A 117 3.23 15.10 -26.98
CA PRO A 117 4.68 15.05 -26.83
C PRO A 117 5.36 14.42 -28.05
N VAL A 118 6.46 15.03 -28.51
CA VAL A 118 7.19 14.57 -29.69
C VAL A 118 7.63 13.12 -29.52
N GLY A 119 7.29 12.27 -30.49
CA GLY A 119 7.58 10.83 -30.47
C GLY A 119 6.57 9.97 -29.72
N LEU A 120 5.56 10.55 -29.07
CA LEU A 120 4.47 9.79 -28.46
C LEU A 120 3.54 9.24 -29.55
N GLN A 121 3.43 7.91 -29.61
CA GLN A 121 2.44 7.25 -30.45
C GLN A 121 1.18 7.00 -29.60
N PRO A 122 0.09 7.77 -29.78
CA PRO A 122 -1.12 7.56 -29.00
C PRO A 122 -1.69 6.17 -29.28
N LYS A 123 -2.07 5.47 -28.21
CA LYS A 123 -2.81 4.19 -28.26
C LYS A 123 -3.94 4.27 -27.25
N PRO A 124 -5.16 3.75 -27.53
CA PRO A 124 -6.22 3.70 -26.52
C PRO A 124 -5.73 3.00 -25.25
N GLY A 125 -6.01 3.61 -24.09
CA GLY A 125 -5.52 3.15 -22.78
C GLY A 125 -4.09 3.59 -22.43
N LEU A 126 -3.36 4.24 -23.35
CA LEU A 126 -2.04 4.80 -23.03
C LEU A 126 -2.17 5.90 -21.99
N VAL A 127 -1.47 5.73 -20.87
CA VAL A 127 -1.35 6.73 -19.81
C VAL A 127 -0.03 7.46 -19.98
N PHE A 128 -0.06 8.78 -20.02
CA PHE A 128 1.14 9.61 -20.08
C PHE A 128 0.97 10.88 -19.23
N ARG A 129 2.08 11.57 -18.96
CA ARG A 129 2.06 12.90 -18.35
C ARG A 129 2.42 13.94 -19.40
N TYR A 130 1.75 15.07 -19.38
CA TYR A 130 2.07 16.23 -20.21
C TYR A 130 2.03 17.50 -19.35
N ALA A 131 2.72 18.54 -19.79
CA ALA A 131 2.62 19.85 -19.16
C ALA A 131 1.45 20.61 -19.78
N ASP A 132 0.56 21.16 -18.96
CA ASP A 132 -0.45 22.11 -19.45
C ASP A 132 0.18 23.49 -19.74
N GLU A 133 -0.64 24.43 -20.21
CA GLU A 133 -0.21 25.81 -20.50
C GLU A 133 0.37 26.55 -19.29
N GLN A 134 0.11 26.06 -18.07
CA GLN A 134 0.63 26.60 -16.81
C GLN A 134 1.89 25.85 -16.33
N GLY A 135 2.42 24.91 -17.11
CA GLY A 135 3.59 24.10 -16.77
C GLY A 135 3.32 23.00 -15.74
N ARG A 136 2.05 22.74 -15.40
CA ARG A 136 1.68 21.71 -14.43
C ARG A 136 1.69 20.35 -15.11
N SER A 137 2.31 19.36 -14.47
CA SER A 137 2.31 17.99 -14.97
C SER A 137 0.94 17.35 -14.73
N ILE A 138 0.18 17.15 -15.80
CA ILE A 138 -1.11 16.49 -15.78
C ILE A 138 -0.95 15.06 -16.33
N ARG A 139 -1.50 14.08 -15.60
CA ARG A 139 -1.64 12.71 -16.09
C ARG A 139 -2.91 12.61 -16.95
N ALA A 140 -2.78 12.10 -18.16
CA ALA A 140 -3.90 11.82 -19.05
C ALA A 140 -3.86 10.39 -19.57
N THR A 141 -5.05 9.86 -19.85
CA THR A 141 -5.26 8.56 -20.49
C THR A 141 -5.89 8.78 -21.86
N VAL A 142 -5.34 8.15 -22.90
CA VAL A 142 -5.96 8.20 -24.24
C VAL A 142 -7.24 7.37 -24.23
N LYS A 143 -8.40 8.01 -24.38
CA LYS A 143 -9.68 7.28 -24.55
C LYS A 143 -9.90 6.83 -25.98
N GLN A 144 -9.67 7.72 -26.92
CA GLN A 144 -10.02 7.49 -28.32
C GLN A 144 -9.08 8.25 -29.24
N ILE A 145 -8.73 7.62 -30.36
CA ILE A 145 -7.93 8.23 -31.41
C ILE A 145 -8.84 8.49 -32.59
N LYS A 146 -8.91 9.75 -33.02
CA LYS A 146 -9.60 10.17 -34.25
C LYS A 146 -8.56 10.34 -35.37
N LYS A 147 -9.01 10.80 -36.55
CA LYS A 147 -8.12 11.00 -37.72
C LYS A 147 -7.03 12.03 -37.41
N THR A 148 -7.41 13.21 -36.93
CA THR A 148 -6.52 14.36 -36.67
C THR A 148 -6.33 14.65 -35.17
N THR A 149 -7.29 14.25 -34.34
CA THR A 149 -7.33 14.55 -32.91
C THR A 149 -7.28 13.28 -32.04
N VAL A 150 -7.03 13.46 -30.75
CA VAL A 150 -7.04 12.42 -29.72
C VAL A 150 -7.87 12.92 -28.53
N ILE A 151 -8.74 12.04 -28.03
CA ILE A 151 -9.51 12.29 -26.81
C ILE A 151 -8.69 11.79 -25.63
N LEU A 152 -8.35 12.71 -24.74
CA LEU A 152 -7.62 12.49 -23.50
C LEU A 152 -8.57 12.60 -22.32
N ASP A 153 -8.34 11.78 -21.30
CA ASP A 153 -9.08 11.79 -20.04
C ASP A 153 -8.11 11.99 -18.89
N GLY A 154 -8.23 13.15 -18.22
CA GLY A 154 -7.44 13.51 -17.05
C GLY A 154 -8.00 12.97 -15.72
N ASN A 155 -9.13 12.29 -15.73
CA ASN A 155 -9.70 11.73 -14.50
C ASN A 155 -8.81 10.62 -13.93
N HIS A 156 -8.86 10.44 -12.61
CA HIS A 156 -8.28 9.25 -12.00
C HIS A 156 -9.04 8.01 -12.51
N PRO A 157 -8.37 6.86 -12.74
CA PRO A 157 -9.05 5.64 -13.24
C PRO A 157 -10.22 5.17 -12.36
N LEU A 158 -10.22 5.60 -11.09
CA LEU A 158 -11.21 5.27 -10.08
C LEU A 158 -12.20 6.42 -9.77
N SER A 159 -12.12 7.55 -10.48
CA SER A 159 -13.09 8.63 -10.34
C SER A 159 -14.48 8.18 -10.77
N GLY A 160 -15.52 8.58 -10.03
CA GLY A 160 -16.91 8.18 -10.26
C GLY A 160 -17.26 6.77 -9.77
N LYS A 161 -16.31 6.03 -9.17
CA LYS A 161 -16.54 4.66 -8.66
C LYS A 161 -16.68 4.65 -7.14
N THR A 162 -17.62 3.84 -6.64
CA THR A 162 -17.68 3.50 -5.21
C THR A 162 -16.60 2.48 -4.90
N LEU A 163 -15.76 2.80 -3.91
CA LEU A 163 -14.60 2.00 -3.54
C LEU A 163 -14.90 1.25 -2.25
N ASN A 164 -14.72 -0.07 -2.26
CA ASN A 164 -14.88 -0.92 -1.08
C ASN A 164 -13.49 -1.40 -0.66
N PHE A 165 -13.05 -0.94 0.49
CA PHE A 165 -11.79 -1.33 1.10
C PHE A 165 -12.06 -2.37 2.17
N LYS A 166 -11.45 -3.56 2.04
CA LYS A 166 -11.31 -4.51 3.14
C LYS A 166 -9.91 -4.36 3.70
N ILE A 167 -9.77 -3.91 4.94
CA ILE A 167 -8.49 -3.55 5.55
C ILE A 167 -8.25 -4.42 6.77
N LYS A 168 -6.99 -4.79 6.96
CA LYS A 168 -6.46 -5.42 8.15
C LYS A 168 -5.25 -4.65 8.62
N ILE A 169 -5.26 -4.17 9.86
CA ILE A 169 -4.08 -3.52 10.44
C ILE A 169 -3.10 -4.62 10.83
N VAL A 170 -1.90 -4.57 10.26
CA VAL A 170 -0.83 -5.54 10.53
C VAL A 170 0.03 -5.05 11.70
N GLY A 171 0.33 -3.76 11.74
CA GLY A 171 1.16 -3.18 12.79
C GLY A 171 1.04 -1.67 12.85
N ILE A 172 1.36 -1.12 14.03
CA ILE A 172 1.36 0.31 14.30
C ILE A 172 2.63 0.64 15.07
N GLU A 173 3.38 1.63 14.61
CA GLU A 173 4.60 2.11 15.24
C GLU A 173 4.69 3.64 15.15
N PRO A 174 5.42 4.32 16.04
CA PRO A 174 5.65 5.76 15.91
C PRO A 174 6.34 6.09 14.57
N ALA A 175 5.82 7.05 13.81
CA ALA A 175 6.43 7.42 12.54
C ALA A 175 7.78 8.11 12.77
N PRO A 176 8.79 7.85 11.91
CA PRO A 176 10.03 8.59 11.97
C PRO A 176 9.76 10.09 11.73
N PRO A 177 10.56 10.97 12.38
CA PRO A 177 10.46 12.40 12.15
C PRO A 177 10.61 12.69 10.65
N PRO A 178 9.86 13.66 10.10
CA PRO A 178 10.00 14.02 8.70
C PRO A 178 11.47 14.36 8.43
N ALA A 179 12.04 13.79 7.37
CA ALA A 179 13.37 14.18 6.92
C ALA A 179 13.35 15.69 6.65
N ALA A 180 14.22 16.41 7.36
CA ALA A 180 14.35 17.87 7.28
C ALA A 180 14.94 18.32 5.94
#